data_AF-K1RJL7-F1
#
_entry.id   AF-K1RJL7-F1
#
_cell.length_a   1.000
_cell.length_b   1.000
_cell.length_c   1.000
_cell.angle_alpha   90.00
_cell.angle_beta   90.00
_cell.angle_gamma   90.00
#
_symmetry.space_group_name_H-M   'P 1'
#
loop_
_entity.id
_entity.type
_entity.pdbx_description
1 polymer ?
#
loop_
_entity_poly.entity_id
_entity_poly.type
_entity_poly.pdbx_seq_one_letter_code
_entity_poly.pdbx_strand_id
1 'polypeptide(L)' 'MKFSVIVPIYNVEKYVRKCIESILNQTYRDFEVILVDDGSPDQCPQICDEYAQKDKRIKV' A
#
# COMPACT_ATOMS: atom_id res chain seq x y z
N MET A 1 -14.56 -6.27 -6.31
CA MET A 1 -14.02 -5.48 -5.18
C MET A 1 -15.19 -5.08 -4.31
N LYS A 2 -15.24 -5.62 -3.09
CA LYS A 2 -16.32 -5.36 -2.12
C LYS A 2 -16.07 -4.09 -1.31
N PHE A 3 -14.80 -3.76 -1.06
CA PHE A 3 -14.39 -2.53 -0.40
C PHE A 3 -12.96 -2.14 -0.82
N SER A 4 -12.58 -0.92 -0.47
CA SER A 4 -11.26 -0.34 -0.75
C SER A 4 -10.60 0.06 0.57
N VAL A 5 -9.31 -0.21 0.71
CA VAL A 5 -8.48 0.22 1.84
C VAL A 5 -7.60 1.37 1.37
N ILE A 6 -7.84 2.57 1.87
CA ILE A 6 -7.07 3.78 1.50
C ILE A 6 -6.01 4.01 2.57
N VAL A 7 -4.75 4.15 2.16
CA VAL A 7 -3.60 4.31 3.05
C VAL A 7 -2.83 5.57 2.65
N PRO A 8 -3.00 6.69 3.37
CA PRO A 8 -2.14 7.87 3.19
C PRO A 8 -0.74 7.59 3.73
N ILE A 9 0.28 7.99 2.98
CA ILE A 9 1.69 7.65 3.24
C ILE A 9 2.52 8.92 3.15
N TYR A 10 3.22 9.24 4.24
CA TYR A 10 4.18 10.34 4.30
C TYR A 10 5.17 10.12 5.46
N ASN A 11 6.47 10.11 5.15
CA ASN A 11 7.58 9.97 6.11
C ASN A 11 7.47 8.74 7.04
N VAL A 12 7.15 7.57 6.47
CA VAL A 12 6.90 6.31 7.19
C VAL A 12 7.61 5.09 6.57
N GLU A 13 8.74 5.28 5.88
CA GLU A 13 9.48 4.21 5.18
C GLU A 13 9.74 2.96 6.05
N LYS A 14 9.94 3.15 7.36
CA LYS A 14 10.23 2.07 8.33
C LYS A 14 9.03 1.17 8.61
N TYR A 15 7.81 1.64 8.34
CA TYR A 15 6.57 0.97 8.72
C TYR A 15 5.70 0.56 7.53
N VAL A 16 5.81 1.29 6.40
CA VAL A 16 4.93 1.13 5.24
C VAL A 16 4.89 -0.30 4.71
N ARG A 17 6.04 -1.00 4.63
CA ARG A 17 6.07 -2.42 4.21
C ARG A 17 5.24 -3.31 5.13
N LYS A 18 5.44 -3.20 6.44
CA LYS A 18 4.70 -4.01 7.43
C LYS A 18 3.20 -3.71 7.36
N CYS A 19 2.82 -2.46 7.14
CA CYS A 19 1.42 -2.06 6.97
C CYS A 19 0.80 -2.74 5.73
N ILE A 20 1.42 -2.59 4.56
CA ILE A 20 0.96 -3.18 3.30
C ILE A 20 0.84 -4.71 3.44
N GLU A 21 1.89 -5.38 3.94
CA GLU A 21 1.87 -6.83 4.16
C GLU A 21 0.73 -7.28 5.08
N SER A 22 0.42 -6.52 6.13
CA SER A 22 -0.68 -6.87 7.04
C SER A 22 -2.05 -6.79 6.35
N ILE A 23 -2.23 -5.84 5.42
CA ILE A 23 -3.44 -5.71 4.61
C ILE A 23 -3.50 -6.83 3.56
N LEU A 24 -2.39 -7.16 2.90
CA LEU A 24 -2.37 -8.21 1.87
C LEU A 24 -2.60 -9.61 2.44
N ASN A 25 -2.23 -9.83 3.71
CA ASN A 25 -2.39 -11.11 4.43
C ASN A 25 -3.77 -11.32 5.08
N GLN A 26 -4.76 -10.46 4.79
CA GLN A 26 -6.13 -10.69 5.27
C GLN A 26 -6.73 -11.98 4.69
N THR A 27 -7.58 -12.65 5.49
CA THR A 27 -8.26 -13.89 5.09
C THR A 27 -9.31 -13.63 4.00
N TYR A 28 -9.98 -12.49 4.05
CA TYR A 28 -10.86 -12.01 2.99
C TYR A 28 -10.05 -11.42 1.84
N ARG A 29 -10.40 -11.68 0.56
CA ARG A 29 -9.53 -11.34 -0.60
C ARG A 29 -10.12 -10.39 -1.64
N ASP A 30 -11.43 -10.14 -1.65
CA ASP A 30 -12.09 -9.28 -2.65
C ASP A 30 -12.07 -7.79 -2.24
N PHE A 31 -10.89 -7.19 -2.29
CA PHE A 31 -10.66 -5.78 -1.97
C PHE A 31 -9.55 -5.19 -2.87
N GLU A 32 -9.45 -3.86 -2.88
CA GLU A 32 -8.28 -3.13 -3.39
C GLU A 32 -7.61 -2.32 -2.28
N VAL A 33 -6.35 -1.97 -2.51
CA VAL A 33 -5.58 -1.06 -1.66
C VAL A 33 -5.15 0.12 -2.50
N ILE A 34 -5.41 1.33 -2.01
CA ILE A 34 -5.02 2.57 -2.65
C ILE A 34 -3.99 3.23 -1.74
N LEU A 35 -2.74 3.23 -2.17
CA LEU A 35 -1.61 3.83 -1.48
C LEU A 35 -1.49 5.28 -1.94
N VAL A 36 -1.80 6.24 -1.08
CA VAL A 36 -1.74 7.65 -1.43
C VAL A 36 -0.44 8.22 -0.89
N ASP A 37 0.59 8.28 -1.75
CA ASP A 37 1.83 8.99 -1.44
C ASP A 37 1.59 10.51 -1.47
N ASP A 38 1.72 11.17 -0.31
CA ASP A 38 1.54 12.61 -0.15
C ASP A 38 2.85 13.38 -0.39
N GLY A 39 3.63 12.95 -1.39
CA GLY A 39 4.93 13.52 -1.71
C GLY A 39 5.99 13.24 -0.64
N SER A 40 6.05 11.99 -0.16
CA SER A 40 6.98 11.61 0.90
C SER A 40 8.45 11.82 0.47
N PRO A 41 9.30 12.44 1.31
CA PRO A 41 10.69 12.72 0.96
C PRO A 41 11.64 11.51 1.14
N ASP A 42 11.11 10.40 1.68
CA ASP A 42 11.85 9.17 1.98
C ASP A 42 11.64 8.10 0.89
N GLN A 43 11.92 6.83 1.19
CA GLN A 43 11.77 5.75 0.21
C GLN A 43 10.32 5.23 0.03
N CYS A 44 9.31 5.90 0.61
CA CYS A 44 7.92 5.47 0.48
C CYS A 44 7.42 5.34 -0.96
N PRO A 45 7.69 6.28 -1.89
CA PRO A 45 7.17 6.19 -3.26
C PRO A 45 7.67 4.92 -3.97
N GLN A 46 8.96 4.62 -3.85
CA GLN A 46 9.58 3.42 -4.44
C GLN A 46 9.01 2.14 -3.83
N ILE A 47 8.74 2.15 -2.51
CA ILE A 47 8.09 1.01 -1.85
C ILE A 47 6.67 0.83 -2.38
N CYS A 48 5.89 1.90 -2.55
CA CYS A 48 4.53 1.83 -3.08
C CYS A 48 4.51 1.24 -4.50
N ASP A 49 5.38 1.73 -5.38
CA ASP A 49 5.52 1.24 -6.75
C ASP A 49 5.92 -0.24 -6.81
N GLU A 50 6.86 -0.66 -5.96
CA GLU A 50 7.28 -2.06 -5.84
C GLU A 50 6.08 -2.97 -5.52
N TYR A 51 5.21 -2.54 -4.61
CA TYR A 51 4.04 -3.31 -4.20
C TYR A 51 2.93 -3.31 -5.26
N ALA A 52 2.73 -2.20 -5.97
CA ALA A 52 1.80 -2.11 -7.10
C ALA A 52 2.19 -3.07 -8.24
N GLN A 53 3.49 -3.26 -8.48
CA GLN A 53 3.99 -4.24 -9.45
C GLN A 53 3.81 -5.70 -8.99
N LYS A 54 3.86 -5.95 -7.67
CA LYS A 54 3.79 -7.30 -7.09
C LYS A 54 2.36 -7.81 -6.89
N ASP A 55 1.41 -6.95 -6.58
CA ASP A 55 0.03 -7.34 -6.31
C ASP A 55 -0.97 -6.46 -7.07
N LYS A 56 -1.72 -7.09 -7.98
CA LYS A 56 -2.74 -6.44 -8.82
C LYS A 56 -3.88 -5.76 -8.05
N ARG A 57 -4.00 -6.00 -6.74
CA ARG A 57 -4.98 -5.33 -5.87
C ARG A 57 -4.51 -3.94 -5.44
N ILE A 58 -3.23 -3.59 -5.64
CA ILE A 58 -2.64 -2.33 -5.20
C ILE A 58 -2.66 -1.31 -6.33
N LYS A 59 -3.02 -0.08 -5.98
CA LYS A 59 -2.93 1.14 -6.79
C LYS A 59 -2.17 2.21 -6.00
N VAL A 60 -1.41 3.04 -6.69
CA VAL A 60 -0.69 4.20 -6.15
C VAL A 60 -1.22 5.45 -6.83
#